data_AF-A0A2S8GBK0-F1
#
_entry.id   AF-A0A2S8GBK0-F1
#
_cell.length_a   1.000
_cell.length_b   1.000
_cell.length_c   1.000
_cell.angle_alpha   90.00
_cell.angle_beta   90.00
_cell.angle_gamma   90.00
#
_symmetry.space_group_name_H-M   'P 1'
#
loop_
_entity.id
_entity.type
_entity.pdbx_description
1 polymer ?
#
loop_
_entity_poly.entity_id
_entity_poly.type
_entity_poly.pdbx_seq_one_letter_code
_entity_poly.pdbx_strand_id
1 'polypeptide(L)'
;MKTASLSTAVLTAWASIVCVSAAADFEVTTQIYRGNARIPAVTYQTVFQGKKVYDVVTTPPRQATIIDYDAGQITLLDPQRQVKLTMSIQDVLQHSAYFKSHGNFPESPLWTFLQDPKFAANYNPQNQVLKLAGDPLTYEADLTPLKDQPTVDSYGQFCDWSAMLNFICAGSDLPQARIELNNQIRAKGAVPAEVRKTIRHADPTKSISLRSTHEYRWNLQNDDAQLIQSIETDLGKAKVVSFDEYVKSAF
;
A
#
# COMPACT_ATOMS: atom_id res chain seq x y z
N MET A 1 -50.48 32.79 -51.46
CA MET A 1 -49.42 31.85 -51.89
C MET A 1 -48.10 32.28 -51.27
N LYS A 2 -47.64 31.53 -50.25
CA LYS A 2 -46.24 31.41 -49.79
C LYS A 2 -46.24 30.31 -48.74
N THR A 3 -45.82 29.10 -49.14
CA THR A 3 -45.65 27.93 -48.29
C THR A 3 -44.27 27.99 -47.64
N ALA A 4 -44.19 27.98 -46.31
CA ALA A 4 -42.95 27.81 -45.57
C ALA A 4 -42.89 26.39 -45.01
N SER A 5 -41.90 25.61 -45.46
CA SER A 5 -41.59 24.28 -44.96
C SER A 5 -40.60 24.42 -43.80
N LEU A 6 -41.00 24.02 -42.60
CA LEU A 6 -40.09 23.92 -41.45
C LEU A 6 -39.50 22.50 -41.41
N SER A 7 -38.21 22.41 -41.71
CA SER A 7 -37.42 21.19 -41.59
C SER A 7 -37.11 20.93 -40.11
N THR A 8 -37.60 19.81 -39.58
CA THR A 8 -37.30 19.32 -38.23
C THR A 8 -35.88 18.77 -38.19
N ALA A 9 -34.98 19.44 -37.48
CA ALA A 9 -33.64 18.91 -37.20
C ALA A 9 -33.73 17.88 -36.05
N VAL A 10 -33.40 16.63 -36.35
CA VAL A 10 -33.26 15.55 -35.37
C VAL A 10 -31.87 15.67 -34.74
N LEU A 11 -31.81 16.08 -33.47
CA LEU A 11 -30.61 16.01 -32.64
C LEU A 11 -30.37 14.55 -32.21
N THR A 12 -29.40 13.88 -32.82
CA THR A 12 -28.87 12.59 -32.37
C THR A 12 -27.87 12.82 -31.23
N ALA A 13 -28.31 12.61 -29.99
CA ALA A 13 -27.41 12.60 -28.83
C ALA A 13 -26.61 11.29 -28.82
N TRP A 14 -25.29 11.39 -29.03
CA TRP A 14 -24.37 10.28 -28.85
C TRP A 14 -24.14 10.07 -27.35
N ALA A 15 -24.78 9.07 -26.76
CA ALA A 15 -24.47 8.64 -25.40
C ALA A 15 -23.13 7.88 -25.41
N SER A 16 -22.06 8.54 -24.97
CA SER A 16 -20.79 7.87 -24.68
C SER A 16 -20.97 6.98 -23.45
N ILE A 17 -21.01 5.66 -23.66
CA ILE A 17 -20.91 4.70 -22.56
C ILE A 17 -19.48 4.79 -22.02
N VAL A 18 -19.31 5.49 -20.89
CA VAL A 18 -18.08 5.42 -20.12
C VAL A 18 -18.04 4.05 -19.47
N CYS A 19 -17.25 3.15 -20.04
CA CYS A 19 -16.97 1.86 -19.41
C CYS A 19 -16.08 2.13 -18.20
N VAL A 20 -16.65 2.05 -17.00
CA VAL A 20 -15.87 2.09 -15.75
C VAL A 20 -15.15 0.75 -15.67
N SER A 21 -13.88 0.71 -16.10
CA SER A 21 -13.04 -0.48 -15.94
C SER A 21 -12.78 -0.69 -14.45
N ALA A 22 -13.15 -1.86 -13.92
CA ALA A 22 -12.68 -2.28 -12.61
C ALA A 22 -11.18 -2.59 -12.67
N ALA A 23 -10.49 -2.52 -11.53
CA ALA A 23 -9.12 -3.02 -11.43
C ALA A 23 -9.10 -4.53 -11.72
N ALA A 24 -8.06 -4.99 -12.40
CA ALA A 24 -7.85 -6.41 -12.60
C ALA A 24 -7.49 -7.12 -11.27
N ASP A 25 -7.69 -8.43 -11.22
CA ASP A 25 -7.18 -9.26 -10.13
C ASP A 25 -5.72 -9.63 -10.42
N PHE A 26 -4.85 -9.51 -9.43
CA PHE A 26 -3.41 -9.74 -9.57
C PHE A 26 -2.77 -10.10 -8.24
N GLU A 27 -1.55 -10.63 -8.30
CA GLU A 27 -0.72 -10.89 -7.13
C GLU A 27 0.58 -10.08 -7.22
N VAL A 28 1.11 -9.72 -6.06
CA VAL A 28 2.41 -9.08 -5.91
C VAL A 28 3.22 -9.81 -4.85
N THR A 29 4.40 -10.28 -5.24
CA THR A 29 5.40 -10.77 -4.30
C THR A 29 6.33 -9.62 -3.96
N THR A 30 6.35 -9.22 -2.68
CA THR A 30 7.23 -8.16 -2.18
C THR A 30 8.31 -8.75 -1.27
N GLN A 31 9.57 -8.45 -1.56
CA GLN A 31 10.71 -8.90 -0.76
C GLN A 31 11.46 -7.69 -0.20
N ILE A 32 11.71 -7.67 1.11
CA ILE A 32 12.38 -6.54 1.78
C ILE A 32 13.76 -6.97 2.27
N TYR A 33 14.77 -6.16 1.94
CA TYR A 33 16.18 -6.37 2.23
C TYR A 33 16.71 -5.25 3.13
N ARG A 34 17.65 -5.60 4.01
CA ARG A 34 18.40 -4.64 4.85
C ARG A 34 19.79 -4.41 4.26
N GLY A 35 20.15 -3.15 4.03
CA GLY A 35 21.41 -2.78 3.40
C GLY A 35 21.62 -3.50 2.07
N ASN A 36 22.78 -4.11 1.92
CA ASN A 36 23.17 -4.86 0.71
C ASN A 36 22.96 -6.37 0.86
N ALA A 37 22.11 -6.82 1.79
CA ALA A 37 21.81 -8.23 1.98
C ALA A 37 21.21 -8.84 0.70
N ARG A 38 21.65 -10.07 0.37
CA ARG A 38 21.11 -10.83 -0.77
C ARG A 38 19.90 -11.68 -0.41
N ILE A 39 19.69 -11.94 0.87
CA ILE A 39 18.56 -12.71 1.38
C ILE A 39 17.55 -11.70 1.94
N PRO A 40 16.26 -11.80 1.58
CA PRO A 40 15.25 -10.91 2.13
C PRO A 40 15.05 -11.18 3.62
N ALA A 41 14.87 -10.11 4.38
CA ALA A 41 14.52 -10.17 5.80
C ALA A 41 13.04 -10.56 6.01
N VAL A 42 12.18 -10.22 5.04
CA VAL A 42 10.76 -10.55 5.05
C VAL A 42 10.27 -10.64 3.61
N THR A 43 9.35 -11.57 3.37
CA THR A 43 8.66 -11.73 2.09
C THR A 43 7.16 -11.68 2.33
N TYR A 44 6.47 -10.94 1.47
CA TYR A 44 5.03 -10.82 1.43
C TYR A 44 4.50 -11.40 0.12
N GLN A 45 3.35 -12.04 0.20
CA GLN A 45 2.51 -12.35 -0.96
C GLN A 45 1.20 -11.58 -0.79
N THR A 46 0.92 -10.66 -1.71
CA THR A 46 -0.24 -9.79 -1.68
C THR A 46 -1.16 -10.11 -2.85
N VAL A 47 -2.35 -10.64 -2.57
CA VAL A 47 -3.34 -11.02 -3.58
C VAL A 47 -4.47 -9.98 -3.61
N PHE A 48 -4.71 -9.40 -4.78
CA PHE A 48 -5.81 -8.49 -5.08
C PHE A 48 -6.89 -9.28 -5.81
N GLN A 49 -8.06 -9.43 -5.17
CA GLN A 49 -9.22 -10.12 -5.73
C GLN A 49 -10.47 -9.26 -5.55
N GLY A 50 -10.97 -8.70 -6.65
CA GLY A 50 -12.07 -7.75 -6.66
C GLY A 50 -11.79 -6.54 -5.78
N LYS A 51 -12.55 -6.42 -4.69
CA LYS A 51 -12.43 -5.32 -3.70
C LYS A 51 -11.77 -5.77 -2.39
N LYS A 52 -11.16 -6.95 -2.39
CA LYS A 52 -10.40 -7.47 -1.26
C LYS A 52 -8.92 -7.57 -1.58
N VAL A 53 -8.11 -7.29 -0.58
CA VAL A 53 -6.65 -7.47 -0.63
C VAL A 53 -6.25 -8.38 0.52
N TYR A 54 -5.51 -9.43 0.20
CA TYR A 54 -4.96 -10.39 1.15
C TYR A 54 -3.44 -10.27 1.15
N ASP A 55 -2.88 -9.69 2.19
CA ASP A 55 -1.43 -9.50 2.34
C ASP A 55 -0.88 -10.44 3.40
N VAL A 56 -0.01 -11.36 3.00
CA VAL A 56 0.49 -12.43 3.88
C VAL A 56 2.00 -12.38 3.98
N VAL A 57 2.50 -12.34 5.22
CA VAL A 57 3.91 -12.59 5.50
C VAL A 57 4.18 -14.08 5.32
N THR A 58 5.01 -14.43 4.34
CA THR A 58 5.36 -15.84 4.04
C THR A 58 6.57 -16.32 4.83
N THR A 59 7.37 -15.41 5.37
CA THR A 59 8.42 -15.72 6.35
C THR A 59 7.81 -15.91 7.76
N PRO A 60 8.16 -16.98 8.50
CA PRO A 60 7.63 -17.17 9.86
C PRO A 60 8.02 -16.04 10.84
N PRO A 61 7.14 -15.67 11.78
CA PRO A 61 5.77 -16.17 11.96
C PRO A 61 4.82 -15.61 10.90
N ARG A 62 3.96 -16.48 10.34
CA ARG A 62 2.95 -16.09 9.34
C ARG A 62 1.95 -15.14 10.00
N GLN A 63 1.71 -14.01 9.36
CA GLN A 63 0.64 -13.06 9.70
C GLN A 63 -0.07 -12.67 8.41
N ALA A 64 -1.35 -12.29 8.50
CA ALA A 64 -2.12 -11.85 7.35
C ALA A 64 -2.90 -10.57 7.66
N THR A 65 -2.95 -9.68 6.68
CA THR A 65 -3.81 -8.50 6.66
C THR A 65 -4.81 -8.67 5.54
N ILE A 66 -6.09 -8.49 5.84
CA ILE A 66 -7.17 -8.52 4.88
C ILE A 66 -7.81 -7.13 4.85
N ILE A 67 -7.83 -6.48 3.70
CA ILE A 67 -8.53 -5.21 3.49
C ILE A 67 -9.74 -5.51 2.62
N ASP A 68 -10.94 -5.25 3.13
CA ASP A 68 -12.21 -5.39 2.43
C ASP A 68 -12.78 -3.99 2.17
N TYR A 69 -12.59 -3.48 0.95
CA TYR A 69 -13.00 -2.13 0.59
C TYR A 69 -14.52 -1.99 0.48
N ASP A 70 -15.24 -3.07 0.16
CA ASP A 70 -16.71 -3.05 0.10
C ASP A 70 -17.30 -2.99 1.52
N ALA A 71 -16.72 -3.74 2.47
CA ALA A 71 -17.13 -3.69 3.87
C ALA A 71 -16.57 -2.47 4.63
N GLY A 72 -15.55 -1.79 4.08
CA GLY A 72 -14.84 -0.70 4.76
C GLY A 72 -14.06 -1.18 5.99
N GLN A 73 -13.55 -2.40 5.95
CA GLN A 73 -12.92 -3.08 7.09
C GLN A 73 -11.50 -3.56 6.79
N ILE A 74 -10.68 -3.58 7.82
CA ILE A 74 -9.34 -4.18 7.82
C ILE A 74 -9.27 -5.20 8.92
N THR A 75 -8.88 -6.43 8.59
CA THR A 75 -8.68 -7.52 9.56
C THR A 75 -7.23 -7.92 9.61
N LEU A 76 -6.63 -7.87 10.79
CA LEU A 76 -5.31 -8.43 11.09
C LEU A 76 -5.49 -9.81 11.71
N LEU A 77 -4.81 -10.80 11.15
CA LEU A 77 -4.88 -12.20 11.57
C LEU A 77 -3.50 -12.66 12.03
N ASP A 78 -3.46 -13.24 13.23
CA ASP A 78 -2.32 -13.96 13.76
C ASP A 78 -2.70 -15.44 13.94
N PRO A 79 -2.40 -16.30 12.95
CA PRO A 79 -2.71 -17.73 13.01
C PRO A 79 -1.99 -18.46 14.15
N GLN A 80 -0.80 -17.99 14.56
CA GLN A 80 -0.02 -18.63 15.62
C GLN A 80 -0.69 -18.44 16.99
N ARG A 81 -1.13 -17.20 17.28
CA ARG A 81 -1.92 -16.89 18.49
C ARG A 81 -3.39 -17.29 18.36
N GLN A 82 -3.85 -17.66 17.17
CA GLN A 82 -5.26 -17.91 16.83
C GLN A 82 -6.16 -16.72 17.19
N VAL A 83 -5.68 -15.49 16.94
CA VAL A 83 -6.44 -14.26 17.20
C VAL A 83 -6.57 -13.42 15.95
N LYS A 84 -7.66 -12.65 15.89
CA LYS A 84 -7.88 -11.63 14.87
C LYS A 84 -8.39 -10.34 15.47
N LEU A 85 -8.01 -9.24 14.83
CA LEU A 85 -8.51 -7.90 15.10
C LEU A 85 -9.17 -7.39 13.83
N THR A 86 -10.41 -6.95 13.91
CA THR A 86 -11.09 -6.26 12.80
C THR A 86 -11.36 -4.82 13.21
N MET A 87 -10.95 -3.89 12.35
CA MET A 87 -11.14 -2.45 12.50
C MET A 87 -11.88 -1.91 11.28
N SER A 88 -12.69 -0.88 11.46
CA SER A 88 -13.12 -0.08 10.31
C SER A 88 -11.96 0.76 9.78
N ILE A 89 -12.05 1.16 8.52
CA ILE A 89 -11.13 2.16 7.93
C ILE A 89 -11.09 3.44 8.79
N GLN A 90 -12.24 3.84 9.34
CA GLN A 90 -12.33 5.03 10.17
C GLN A 90 -11.59 4.86 11.51
N ASP A 91 -11.63 3.67 12.12
CA ASP A 91 -10.87 3.37 13.34
C ASP A 91 -9.36 3.47 13.08
N VAL A 92 -8.88 2.93 11.96
CA VAL A 92 -7.45 3.02 11.58
C VAL A 92 -7.00 4.48 11.44
N LEU A 93 -7.82 5.32 10.80
CA LEU A 93 -7.55 6.75 10.66
C LEU A 93 -7.55 7.45 12.02
N GLN A 94 -8.50 7.14 12.90
CA GLN A 94 -8.58 7.70 14.25
C GLN A 94 -7.38 7.29 15.11
N HIS A 95 -6.98 6.02 15.09
CA HIS A 95 -5.78 5.55 15.77
C HIS A 95 -4.52 6.24 15.25
N SER A 96 -4.38 6.38 13.93
CA SER A 96 -3.25 7.07 13.32
C SER A 96 -3.17 8.55 13.75
N ALA A 97 -4.30 9.26 13.74
CA ALA A 97 -4.37 10.64 14.21
C ALA A 97 -4.07 10.76 15.71
N TYR A 98 -4.60 9.85 16.53
CA TYR A 98 -4.36 9.80 17.96
C TYR A 98 -2.88 9.57 18.27
N PHE A 99 -2.27 8.53 17.69
CA PHE A 99 -0.84 8.26 17.91
C PHE A 99 0.03 9.39 17.42
N LYS A 100 -0.25 10.00 16.26
CA LYS A 100 0.50 11.16 15.76
C LYS A 100 0.48 12.35 16.74
N SER A 101 -0.62 12.55 17.47
CA SER A 101 -0.81 13.71 18.35
C SER A 101 -0.45 13.46 19.83
N HIS A 102 -0.54 12.22 20.29
CA HIS A 102 -0.35 11.85 21.70
C HIS A 102 0.83 10.89 21.91
N GLY A 103 1.47 10.42 20.84
CA GLY A 103 2.64 9.56 20.92
C GLY A 103 3.87 10.29 21.44
N ASN A 104 4.62 9.63 22.31
CA ASN A 104 5.93 10.12 22.75
C ASN A 104 6.99 9.72 21.72
N PHE A 105 7.17 10.56 20.70
CA PHE A 105 8.10 10.27 19.62
C PHE A 105 9.51 10.81 19.91
N PRO A 106 10.57 10.12 19.44
CA PRO A 106 11.94 10.60 19.60
C PRO A 106 12.15 11.99 19.01
N GLU A 107 12.86 12.85 19.72
CA GLU A 107 13.39 14.10 19.16
C GLU A 107 14.58 13.78 18.24
N SER A 108 14.29 13.37 17.00
CA SER A 108 15.30 13.08 15.99
C SER A 108 15.06 13.87 14.70
N PRO A 109 16.11 14.10 13.88
CA PRO A 109 15.95 14.75 12.57
C PRO A 109 14.95 14.01 11.67
N LEU A 110 14.93 12.67 11.72
CA LEU A 110 13.97 11.87 10.96
C LEU A 110 12.54 12.13 11.44
N TRP A 111 12.28 12.07 12.74
CA TRP A 111 10.93 12.29 13.27
C TRP A 111 10.42 13.71 12.99
N THR A 112 11.28 14.71 13.09
CA THR A 112 10.95 16.08 12.70
C THR A 112 10.57 16.16 11.22
N PHE A 113 11.37 15.55 10.33
CA PHE A 113 11.09 15.51 8.89
C PHE A 113 9.76 14.81 8.58
N LEU A 114 9.46 13.68 9.24
CA LEU A 114 8.28 12.88 8.94
C LEU A 114 6.94 13.55 9.33
N GLN A 115 6.94 14.58 10.17
CA GLN A 115 5.71 15.28 10.55
C GLN A 115 5.06 16.02 9.37
N ASP A 116 5.89 16.61 8.51
CA ASP A 116 5.53 17.30 7.28
C ASP A 116 6.65 17.13 6.22
N PRO A 117 6.77 15.93 5.61
CA PRO A 117 7.89 15.61 4.74
C PRO A 117 7.86 16.45 3.47
N LYS A 118 8.92 17.23 3.24
CA LYS A 118 9.11 18.00 2.01
C LYS A 118 10.20 17.34 1.17
N PHE A 119 9.81 16.80 0.02
CA PHE A 119 10.73 16.18 -0.91
C PHE A 119 10.96 17.05 -2.15
N ALA A 120 12.22 17.11 -2.60
CA ALA A 120 12.54 17.48 -3.97
C ALA A 120 12.36 16.23 -4.86
N ALA A 121 11.27 16.20 -5.63
CA ALA A 121 10.96 15.12 -6.54
C ALA A 121 11.66 15.32 -7.90
N ASN A 122 12.29 14.28 -8.41
CA ASN A 122 12.85 14.24 -9.75
C ASN A 122 12.49 12.90 -10.40
N TYR A 123 11.97 12.94 -11.62
CA TYR A 123 11.64 11.76 -12.39
C TYR A 123 12.44 11.76 -13.70
N ASN A 124 13.16 10.67 -13.94
CA ASN A 124 13.87 10.43 -15.19
C ASN A 124 13.03 9.46 -16.05
N PRO A 125 12.39 9.94 -17.14
CA PRO A 125 11.55 9.10 -17.98
C PRO A 125 12.33 8.09 -18.83
N GLN A 126 13.63 8.33 -19.08
CA GLN A 126 14.45 7.45 -19.91
C GLN A 126 14.74 6.12 -19.21
N ASN A 127 14.95 6.14 -17.90
CA ASN A 127 15.19 4.93 -17.09
C ASN A 127 14.05 4.62 -16.11
N GLN A 128 12.96 5.41 -16.15
CA GLN A 128 11.78 5.26 -15.30
C GLN A 128 12.07 5.31 -13.79
N VAL A 129 13.10 6.08 -13.40
CA VAL A 129 13.49 6.23 -11.99
C VAL A 129 12.87 7.49 -11.39
N LEU A 130 12.16 7.32 -10.29
CA LEU A 130 11.64 8.40 -9.45
C LEU A 130 12.51 8.54 -8.20
N LYS A 131 13.01 9.75 -7.95
CA LYS A 131 13.76 10.09 -6.74
C LYS A 131 13.04 11.17 -5.94
N LEU A 132 12.83 10.92 -4.66
CA LEU A 132 12.31 11.87 -3.68
C LEU A 132 13.42 12.16 -2.68
N ALA A 133 14.10 13.29 -2.84
CA ALA A 133 15.20 13.70 -1.97
C ALA A 133 14.71 14.64 -0.87
N GLY A 134 14.83 14.23 0.38
CA GLY A 134 14.63 15.04 1.58
C GLY A 134 15.83 14.86 2.52
N ASP A 135 15.83 15.53 3.67
CA ASP A 135 16.86 15.38 4.70
C ASP A 135 16.21 15.09 6.06
N PRO A 136 16.47 13.92 6.68
CA PRO A 136 17.49 12.91 6.33
C PRO A 136 17.06 11.81 5.35
N LEU A 137 15.80 11.82 4.89
CA LEU A 137 15.18 10.70 4.19
C LEU A 137 15.25 10.84 2.67
N THR A 138 15.61 9.78 1.96
CA THR A 138 15.52 9.71 0.50
C THR A 138 14.86 8.42 0.07
N TYR A 139 13.97 8.53 -0.90
CA TYR A 139 13.45 7.40 -1.66
C TYR A 139 13.96 7.44 -3.09
N GLU A 140 14.23 6.27 -3.63
CA GLU A 140 14.44 6.03 -5.05
C GLU A 140 13.58 4.85 -5.45
N ALA A 141 12.84 4.95 -6.55
CA ALA A 141 11.96 3.90 -7.02
C ALA A 141 12.16 3.69 -8.52
N ASP A 142 12.42 2.44 -8.88
CA ASP A 142 12.43 1.98 -10.27
C ASP A 142 10.98 1.66 -10.63
N LEU A 143 10.41 2.34 -11.63
CA LEU A 143 8.98 2.27 -11.93
C LEU A 143 8.69 1.45 -13.19
N THR A 144 7.60 0.67 -13.14
CA THR A 144 7.01 -0.01 -14.29
C THR A 144 5.69 0.69 -14.64
N PRO A 145 5.60 1.39 -15.78
CA PRO A 145 4.33 1.98 -16.23
C PRO A 145 3.28 0.91 -16.47
N LEU A 146 2.04 1.21 -16.09
CA LEU A 146 0.90 0.33 -16.27
C LEU A 146 -0.24 1.13 -16.91
N LYS A 147 -0.81 0.59 -18.00
CA LYS A 147 -1.91 1.27 -18.71
C LYS A 147 -3.22 1.27 -17.93
N ASP A 148 -3.39 0.30 -17.03
CA ASP A 148 -4.60 0.13 -16.24
C ASP A 148 -4.53 0.97 -14.95
N GLN A 149 -5.00 2.22 -15.04
CA GLN A 149 -5.00 3.16 -13.91
C GLN A 149 -5.78 2.63 -12.68
N PRO A 150 -6.96 1.99 -12.81
CA PRO A 150 -7.61 1.32 -11.68
C PRO A 150 -6.71 0.36 -10.89
N THR A 151 -5.84 -0.40 -11.57
CA THR A 151 -4.88 -1.30 -10.89
C THR A 151 -3.77 -0.52 -10.19
N VAL A 152 -3.25 0.55 -10.81
CA VAL A 152 -2.28 1.47 -10.18
C VAL A 152 -2.87 2.07 -8.90
N ASP A 153 -4.12 2.52 -8.96
CA ASP A 153 -4.81 3.14 -7.83
C ASP A 153 -5.07 2.11 -6.72
N SER A 154 -5.51 0.90 -7.06
CA SER A 154 -5.73 -0.21 -6.11
C SER A 154 -4.45 -0.59 -5.36
N TYR A 155 -3.34 -0.80 -6.09
CA TYR A 155 -2.05 -1.12 -5.48
C TYR A 155 -1.54 0.02 -4.59
N GLY A 156 -1.65 1.26 -5.07
CA GLY A 156 -1.25 2.43 -4.30
C GLY A 156 -2.08 2.61 -3.02
N GLN A 157 -3.40 2.42 -3.10
CA GLN A 157 -4.29 2.50 -1.95
C GLN A 157 -3.92 1.45 -0.89
N PHE A 158 -3.64 0.22 -1.32
CA PHE A 158 -3.11 -0.82 -0.43
C PHE A 158 -1.81 -0.37 0.26
N CYS A 159 -0.86 0.20 -0.50
CA CYS A 159 0.42 0.67 0.05
C CYS A 159 0.24 1.77 1.11
N ASP A 160 -0.76 2.64 0.96
CA ASP A 160 -1.09 3.67 1.95
C ASP A 160 -1.65 3.03 3.23
N TRP A 161 -2.58 2.08 3.11
CA TRP A 161 -3.12 1.35 4.26
C TRP A 161 -2.06 0.54 4.99
N SER A 162 -1.19 -0.15 4.26
CA SER A 162 -0.06 -0.88 4.83
C SER A 162 0.86 0.07 5.64
N ALA A 163 1.16 1.26 5.12
CA ALA A 163 1.95 2.26 5.85
C ALA A 163 1.25 2.72 7.14
N MET A 164 -0.06 2.96 7.10
CA MET A 164 -0.82 3.36 8.29
C MET A 164 -0.87 2.23 9.34
N LEU A 165 -1.11 0.98 8.92
CA LEU A 165 -1.13 -0.17 9.81
C LEU A 165 0.22 -0.42 10.47
N ASN A 166 1.31 -0.31 9.71
CA ASN A 166 2.66 -0.40 10.26
C ASN A 166 2.93 0.69 11.32
N PHE A 167 2.38 1.89 11.14
CA PHE A 167 2.52 2.95 12.14
C PHE A 167 1.75 2.61 13.42
N ILE A 168 0.47 2.25 13.31
CA ILE A 168 -0.38 2.04 14.49
C ILE A 168 -0.14 0.71 15.22
N CYS A 169 0.26 -0.34 14.51
CA CYS A 169 0.44 -1.68 15.08
C CYS A 169 1.90 -2.02 15.38
N ALA A 170 2.84 -1.54 14.56
CA ALA A 170 4.26 -1.89 14.71
C ALA A 170 5.11 -0.75 15.32
N GLY A 171 4.51 0.41 15.62
CA GLY A 171 5.24 1.57 16.15
C GLY A 171 6.33 2.07 15.20
N SER A 172 6.14 1.86 13.90
CA SER A 172 7.13 2.25 12.88
C SER A 172 7.10 3.77 12.59
N ASP A 173 7.85 4.19 11.57
CA ASP A 173 7.86 5.58 11.13
C ASP A 173 6.46 6.09 10.74
N LEU A 174 6.23 7.39 10.92
CA LEU A 174 5.04 8.09 10.44
C LEU A 174 4.78 7.83 8.94
N PRO A 175 3.52 7.56 8.54
CA PRO A 175 3.20 7.08 7.20
C PRO A 175 3.35 8.14 6.09
N GLN A 176 3.38 9.43 6.44
CA GLN A 176 3.27 10.55 5.50
C GLN A 176 4.33 10.51 4.40
N ALA A 177 5.58 10.19 4.74
CA ALA A 177 6.65 10.14 3.74
C ALA A 177 6.46 9.00 2.74
N ARG A 178 5.91 7.86 3.19
CA ARG A 178 5.57 6.74 2.32
C ARG A 178 4.34 7.04 1.46
N ILE A 179 3.33 7.70 2.03
CA ILE A 179 2.14 8.13 1.28
C ILE A 179 2.53 9.11 0.17
N GLU A 180 3.45 10.05 0.43
CA GLU A 180 3.93 10.96 -0.61
C GLU A 180 4.67 10.23 -1.74
N LEU A 181 5.51 9.23 -1.42
CA LEU A 181 6.09 8.36 -2.44
C LEU A 181 5.01 7.66 -3.27
N ASN A 182 4.02 7.05 -2.62
CA ASN A 182 2.94 6.33 -3.28
C ASN A 182 2.12 7.26 -4.19
N ASN A 183 1.82 8.49 -3.75
CA ASN A 183 1.16 9.53 -4.55
C ASN A 183 1.93 9.85 -5.83
N GLN A 184 3.24 10.08 -5.71
CA GLN A 184 4.10 10.40 -6.86
C GLN A 184 4.15 9.25 -7.85
N ILE A 185 4.22 8.00 -7.37
CA ILE A 185 4.20 6.80 -8.21
C ILE A 185 2.85 6.68 -8.96
N ARG A 186 1.72 6.79 -8.24
CA ARG A 186 0.37 6.73 -8.83
C ARG A 186 0.14 7.81 -9.89
N ALA A 187 0.62 9.03 -9.62
CA ALA A 187 0.52 10.16 -10.56
C ALA A 187 1.30 9.94 -11.86
N LYS A 188 2.18 8.93 -11.93
CA LYS A 188 2.86 8.51 -13.16
C LYS A 188 2.17 7.32 -13.86
N GLY A 189 1.04 6.83 -13.34
CA GLY A 189 0.38 5.64 -13.88
C GLY A 189 1.30 4.41 -13.84
N ALA A 190 2.00 4.23 -12.73
CA ALA A 190 3.03 3.20 -12.60
C ALA A 190 2.95 2.45 -11.28
N VAL A 191 3.61 1.30 -11.23
CA VAL A 191 3.86 0.52 -10.02
C VAL A 191 5.38 0.38 -9.81
N PRO A 192 5.89 0.27 -8.56
CA PRO A 192 7.32 0.13 -8.33
C PRO A 192 7.80 -1.29 -8.65
N ALA A 193 8.90 -1.43 -9.38
CA ALA A 193 9.65 -2.70 -9.46
C ALA A 193 10.63 -2.83 -8.29
N GLU A 194 11.27 -1.73 -7.89
CA GLU A 194 12.12 -1.65 -6.71
C GLU A 194 11.91 -0.31 -6.00
N VAL A 195 11.99 -0.30 -4.68
CA VAL A 195 12.05 0.92 -3.86
C VAL A 195 13.24 0.82 -2.91
N ARG A 196 14.09 1.85 -2.92
CA ARG A 196 15.21 2.03 -1.99
C ARG A 196 14.87 3.18 -1.05
N LYS A 197 15.04 2.94 0.25
CA LYS A 197 14.88 3.94 1.31
C LYS A 197 16.24 4.14 1.98
N THR A 198 16.70 5.38 2.06
CA THR A 198 17.90 5.73 2.81
C THR A 198 17.57 6.77 3.87
N ILE A 199 17.92 6.47 5.12
CA ILE A 199 17.89 7.42 6.23
C ILE A 199 19.34 7.77 6.56
N ARG A 200 19.72 9.02 6.32
CA ARG A 200 21.07 9.50 6.64
C ARG A 200 21.17 9.89 8.11
N HIS A 201 22.29 9.52 8.72
CA HIS A 201 22.67 10.00 10.05
C HIS A 201 23.93 10.85 9.94
N ALA A 202 24.16 11.73 10.94
CA ALA A 202 25.36 12.55 11.00
C ALA A 202 26.64 11.71 10.97
N ASP A 203 26.61 10.54 11.60
CA ASP A 203 27.58 9.46 11.41
C ASP A 203 27.12 8.58 10.24
N PRO A 204 27.83 8.60 9.08
CA PRO A 204 27.44 7.83 7.90
C PRO A 204 27.37 6.32 8.16
N THR A 205 28.17 5.80 9.11
CA THR A 205 28.18 4.36 9.44
C THR A 205 26.88 3.90 10.11
N LYS A 206 26.09 4.83 10.65
CA LYS A 206 24.77 4.60 11.24
C LYS A 206 23.63 4.81 10.25
N SER A 207 23.94 5.19 9.00
CA SER A 207 22.90 5.37 7.98
C SER A 207 22.21 4.05 7.67
N ILE A 208 20.89 4.11 7.61
CA ILE A 208 20.05 2.94 7.34
C ILE A 208 19.70 2.93 5.86
N SER A 209 19.89 1.78 5.22
CA SER A 209 19.41 1.52 3.86
C SER A 209 18.48 0.32 3.87
N LEU A 210 17.32 0.46 3.23
CA LEU A 210 16.35 -0.61 3.00
C LEU A 210 16.04 -0.66 1.51
N ARG A 211 15.79 -1.86 1.00
CA ARG A 211 15.42 -2.09 -0.39
C ARG A 211 14.24 -3.05 -0.43
N SER A 212 13.24 -2.78 -1.26
CA SER A 212 12.15 -3.72 -1.51
C SER A 212 11.98 -3.95 -3.01
N THR A 213 11.91 -5.20 -3.44
CA THR A 213 11.56 -5.57 -4.82
C THR A 213 10.10 -6.03 -4.88
N HIS A 214 9.46 -5.83 -6.03
CA HIS A 214 8.06 -6.16 -6.26
C HIS A 214 7.93 -6.88 -7.59
N GLU A 215 7.45 -8.12 -7.54
CA GLU A 215 7.20 -8.95 -8.72
C GLU A 215 5.69 -9.09 -8.89
N TYR A 216 5.17 -8.71 -10.06
CA TYR A 216 3.73 -8.66 -10.34
C TYR A 216 3.30 -9.82 -11.22
N ARG A 217 2.21 -10.47 -10.82
CA ARG A 217 1.51 -11.46 -11.63
C ARG A 217 0.10 -10.96 -11.94
N TRP A 218 -0.10 -10.47 -13.17
CA TRP A 218 -1.33 -9.81 -13.64
C TRP A 218 -2.54 -10.72 -13.87
N ASN A 219 -2.47 -11.97 -13.40
CA ASN A 219 -3.59 -12.91 -13.40
C ASN A 219 -3.40 -13.85 -12.21
N LEU A 220 -4.46 -14.07 -11.44
CA LEU A 220 -4.41 -15.02 -10.33
C LEU A 220 -4.24 -16.46 -10.84
N GLN A 221 -3.54 -17.26 -10.04
CA GLN A 221 -3.34 -18.69 -10.27
C GLN A 221 -4.01 -19.52 -9.16
N ASN A 222 -3.98 -20.84 -9.32
CA ASN A 222 -4.62 -21.76 -8.37
C ASN A 222 -4.01 -21.68 -6.96
N ASP A 223 -2.72 -21.35 -6.86
CA ASP A 223 -2.02 -21.15 -5.59
C ASP A 223 -2.58 -19.94 -4.81
N ASP A 224 -2.97 -18.86 -5.49
CA ASP A 224 -3.63 -17.70 -4.87
C ASP A 224 -4.98 -18.07 -4.26
N ALA A 225 -5.78 -18.86 -4.99
CA ALA A 225 -7.06 -19.34 -4.48
C ALA A 225 -6.89 -20.23 -3.25
N GLN A 226 -5.86 -21.08 -3.24
CA GLN A 226 -5.52 -21.91 -2.07
C GLN A 226 -5.03 -21.05 -0.89
N LEU A 227 -4.23 -20.01 -1.15
CA LEU A 227 -3.78 -19.07 -0.13
C LEU A 227 -4.98 -18.36 0.51
N ILE A 228 -5.88 -17.79 -0.29
CA ILE A 228 -7.11 -17.15 0.18
C ILE A 228 -7.93 -18.13 1.02
N GLN A 229 -8.18 -19.35 0.52
CA GLN A 229 -8.95 -20.36 1.25
C GLN A 229 -8.30 -20.72 2.60
N SER A 230 -6.97 -20.79 2.66
CA SER A 230 -6.25 -20.98 3.92
C SER A 230 -6.49 -19.84 4.90
N ILE A 231 -6.41 -18.59 4.44
CA ILE A 231 -6.63 -17.40 5.29
C ILE A 231 -8.07 -17.39 5.81
N GLU A 232 -9.06 -17.61 4.94
CA GLU A 232 -10.47 -17.66 5.32
C GLU A 232 -10.77 -18.77 6.34
N THR A 233 -10.10 -19.92 6.19
CA THR A 233 -10.19 -21.02 7.16
C THR A 233 -9.62 -20.62 8.53
N ASP A 234 -8.49 -19.92 8.55
CA ASP A 234 -7.88 -19.45 9.80
C ASP A 234 -8.70 -18.32 10.44
N LEU A 235 -9.27 -17.41 9.63
CA LEU A 235 -10.22 -16.38 10.08
C LEU A 235 -11.44 -16.97 10.77
N GLY A 236 -11.97 -18.09 10.27
CA GLY A 236 -13.11 -18.79 10.86
C GLY A 236 -12.82 -19.39 12.25
N LYS A 237 -11.55 -19.67 12.54
CA LYS A 237 -11.10 -20.27 13.82
C LYS A 237 -10.60 -19.23 14.82
N ALA A 238 -10.11 -18.09 14.32
CA ALA A 238 -9.45 -17.08 15.14
C ALA A 238 -10.44 -16.36 16.09
N LYS A 239 -10.04 -16.25 17.36
CA LYS A 239 -10.76 -15.46 18.37
C LYS A 239 -10.65 -13.97 18.06
N VAL A 240 -11.77 -13.25 18.11
CA VAL A 240 -11.76 -11.78 18.00
C VAL A 240 -11.17 -11.19 19.28
N VAL A 241 -10.22 -10.28 19.13
CA VAL A 241 -9.56 -9.56 20.23
C VAL A 241 -9.61 -8.05 20.03
N SER A 242 -9.40 -7.30 21.11
CA SER A 242 -9.30 -5.83 21.05
C SER A 242 -8.00 -5.37 20.39
N PHE A 243 -7.95 -4.09 19.97
CA PHE A 243 -6.73 -3.48 19.43
C PHE A 243 -5.55 -3.63 20.41
N ASP A 244 -5.77 -3.25 21.67
CA ASP A 244 -4.75 -3.34 22.72
C ASP A 244 -4.26 -4.77 22.95
N GLU A 245 -5.17 -5.76 22.97
CA GLU A 245 -4.80 -7.17 23.13
C GLU A 245 -3.97 -7.67 21.94
N TYR A 246 -4.36 -7.27 20.72
CA TYR A 246 -3.66 -7.66 19.50
C TYR A 246 -2.23 -7.10 19.45
N VAL A 247 -2.06 -5.81 19.76
CA VAL A 247 -0.78 -5.08 19.67
C VAL A 247 0.14 -5.40 20.86
N LYS A 248 -0.37 -5.46 22.10
CA LYS A 248 0.46 -5.72 23.30
C LYS A 248 1.17 -7.07 23.30
N SER A 249 0.64 -8.06 22.58
CA SER A 249 1.24 -9.40 22.51
C SER A 249 2.11 -9.63 21.26
N ALA A 250 2.29 -8.58 20.44
CA ALA A 250 3.25 -8.55 19.33
C ALA A 250 4.61 -7.92 19.72
N PHE A 251 4.72 -7.37 20.94
CA PHE A 251 5.91 -6.77 21.55
C PHE A 251 6.20 -7.41 22.92
#